data_AF-A0A8C2EJP1-F1
#
_entry.id   AF-A0A8C2EJP1-F1
#
_cell.length_a   1.000
_cell.length_b   1.000
_cell.length_c   1.000
_cell.angle_alpha   90.00
_cell.angle_beta   90.00
_cell.angle_gamma   90.00
#
_symmetry.space_group_name_H-M   'P 1'
#
loop_
_entity.id
_entity.type
_entity.pdbx_description
1 polymer ?
#
loop_
_entity_poly.entity_id
_entity_poly.type
_entity_poly.pdbx_seq_one_letter_code
_entity_poly.pdbx_strand_id
1 'polypeptide(L)'
;SAPGPESGDLIEIFRGLYQHWAVYVGEGYVIHHCTTLSKMSVPHERATVKKEKLYVVVSNNDYCINSILDEKYEPRPIQEIVQDAHICHTHTCLKNANCWTTGLFMVKYFEIIY
;
A
#
# COMPACT_ATOMS: atom_id res chain seq x y z
N SER A 1 14.38 19.75 8.57
CA SER A 1 14.01 18.45 7.99
C SER A 1 12.49 18.40 7.92
N ALA A 2 11.91 17.90 6.82
CA ALA A 2 10.48 17.59 6.83
C ALA A 2 10.19 16.54 7.93
N PRO A 3 9.04 16.59 8.60
CA PRO A 3 8.65 15.51 9.51
C PRO A 3 8.64 14.18 8.74
N GLY A 4 9.06 13.11 9.41
CA GLY A 4 8.93 11.76 8.86
C GLY A 4 7.45 11.33 8.82
N PRO A 5 7.13 10.22 8.12
CA PRO A 5 5.76 9.75 8.03
C PRO A 5 5.20 9.33 9.39
N GLU A 6 3.91 9.61 9.57
CA GLU A 6 3.09 9.23 10.72
C GLU A 6 2.19 8.03 10.37
N SER A 7 1.76 7.30 11.40
CA SER A 7 0.89 6.13 11.20
C SER A 7 -0.41 6.55 10.52
N GLY A 8 -0.76 5.84 9.44
CA GLY A 8 -1.90 6.18 8.58
C GLY A 8 -1.51 6.92 7.30
N ASP A 9 -0.30 7.47 7.21
CA ASP A 9 0.15 8.19 6.02
C ASP A 9 0.18 7.29 4.78
N LEU A 10 -0.39 7.80 3.69
CA LEU A 10 -0.25 7.21 2.37
C LEU A 10 1.10 7.60 1.77
N ILE A 11 1.92 6.60 1.48
CA ILE A 11 3.24 6.74 0.89
C ILE A 11 3.14 6.44 -0.61
N GLU A 12 3.48 7.43 -1.42
CA GLU A 12 3.63 7.31 -2.86
C GLU A 12 5.11 7.14 -3.22
N ILE A 13 5.45 6.08 -3.93
CA ILE A 13 6.82 5.74 -4.33
C ILE A 13 6.92 5.79 -5.86
N PHE A 14 7.86 6.58 -6.38
CA PHE A 14 7.99 6.85 -7.81
C PHE A 14 8.87 5.81 -8.51
N ARG A 15 8.28 4.81 -9.17
CA ARG A 15 9.01 3.74 -9.89
C ARG A 15 9.12 4.01 -11.40
N GLY A 16 9.50 5.23 -11.75
CA GLY A 16 9.67 5.66 -13.14
C GLY A 16 8.34 5.76 -13.89
N LEU A 17 7.90 4.66 -14.52
CA LEU A 17 6.69 4.63 -15.37
C LEU A 17 5.40 4.32 -14.59
N TYR A 18 5.49 3.99 -13.30
CA TYR A 18 4.33 3.78 -12.44
C TYR A 18 4.61 4.20 -11.00
N GLN A 19 3.53 4.46 -10.27
CA GLN A 19 3.52 4.76 -8.84
C GLN A 19 3.25 3.48 -8.05
N HIS A 20 4.04 3.26 -7.02
CA HIS A 20 3.79 2.23 -6.02
C HIS A 20 3.26 2.88 -4.74
N TRP A 21 2.33 2.22 -4.06
CA TRP A 21 1.63 2.79 -2.92
C TRP A 21 1.76 1.91 -1.68
N ALA A 22 1.85 2.54 -0.52
CA ALA A 22 1.95 1.87 0.76
C ALA A 22 1.32 2.71 1.88
N VAL A 23 0.79 2.08 2.93
CA VAL A 23 0.34 2.78 4.14
C VAL A 23 1.42 2.64 5.20
N TYR A 24 1.84 3.75 5.80
CA TYR A 24 2.77 3.73 6.93
C TYR A 24 2.06 3.29 8.21
N VAL A 25 2.65 2.33 8.92
CA VAL A 25 2.05 1.72 10.13
C VAL A 25 2.92 1.89 11.37
N GLY A 26 3.85 2.84 11.34
CA GLY A 26 4.75 3.13 12.45
C GLY A 26 6.10 2.40 12.38
N GLU A 27 7.07 2.88 13.18
CA GLU A 27 8.38 2.24 13.39
C GLU A 27 9.19 1.94 12.12
N GLY A 28 9.01 2.75 11.08
CA GLY A 28 9.67 2.58 9.79
C GLY A 28 9.07 1.44 8.95
N TYR A 29 7.87 0.96 9.26
CA TYR A 29 7.18 -0.09 8.51
C TYR A 29 6.03 0.45 7.67
N VAL A 30 5.81 -0.21 6.54
CA VAL A 30 4.66 0.03 5.67
C VAL A 30 3.95 -1.27 5.33
N ILE A 31 2.66 -1.17 5.03
CA ILE A 31 1.87 -2.24 4.41
C ILE A 31 1.62 -1.89 2.96
N HIS A 32 2.03 -2.77 2.04
CA HIS A 32 1.91 -2.54 0.61
C HIS A 32 1.55 -3.79 -0.17
N HIS A 33 1.05 -3.59 -1.39
CA HIS A 33 0.93 -4.68 -2.35
C HIS A 33 2.27 -5.16 -2.85
N CYS A 34 2.39 -6.44 -3.11
CA CYS A 34 3.43 -7.01 -3.93
C CYS A 34 2.80 -8.03 -4.86
N THR A 35 2.82 -7.76 -6.16
CA THR A 35 2.46 -8.76 -7.18
C THR A 35 3.70 -9.58 -7.49
N THR A 36 3.66 -10.87 -7.18
CA THR A 36 4.70 -11.80 -7.63
C THR A 36 4.21 -12.46 -8.90
N LEU A 37 4.84 -12.14 -10.04
CA LEU A 37 4.67 -12.91 -11.27
C LEU A 37 5.42 -14.24 -11.11
N SER A 38 4.70 -15.35 -10.89
CA SER A 38 5.31 -16.67 -10.85
C SER A 38 5.77 -17.08 -12.26
N LYS A 39 7.09 -17.21 -12.47
CA LYS A 39 7.70 -17.60 -13.76
C LYS A 39 7.45 -19.06 -14.17
N MET A 40 6.86 -19.88 -13.30
CA MET A 40 6.65 -21.31 -13.53
C MET A 40 5.15 -21.59 -13.66
N SER A 41 4.73 -21.91 -14.89
CA SER A 41 3.41 -22.44 -15.31
C SER A 41 2.16 -21.63 -14.96
N VAL A 42 1.49 -21.13 -16.03
CA VAL A 42 0.21 -20.37 -16.05
C VAL A 42 0.28 -19.02 -15.32
N PRO A 43 0.08 -17.88 -15.99
CA PRO A 43 0.12 -16.56 -15.35
C PRO A 43 -1.08 -16.38 -14.42
N HIS A 44 -0.98 -16.87 -13.19
CA HIS A 44 -1.83 -16.43 -12.10
C HIS A 44 -1.06 -15.33 -11.36
N GLU A 45 -1.44 -14.08 -11.60
CA GLU A 45 -0.96 -12.97 -10.80
C GLU A 45 -1.41 -13.19 -9.35
N ARG A 46 -0.46 -13.46 -8.46
CA ARG A 46 -0.70 -13.54 -7.02
C ARG A 46 -0.35 -12.20 -6.41
N ALA A 47 -1.41 -11.43 -6.18
CA ALA A 47 -1.46 -10.28 -5.31
C ALA A 47 -1.17 -10.72 -3.86
N THR A 48 -0.10 -10.23 -3.25
CA THR A 48 0.19 -10.42 -1.81
C THR A 48 0.26 -9.09 -1.10
N VAL A 49 -0.21 -9.02 0.14
CA VAL A 49 -0.05 -7.84 1.00
C VAL A 49 1.09 -8.11 1.96
N LYS A 50 2.09 -7.23 2.00
CA LYS A 50 3.30 -7.41 2.82
C LYS A 50 3.47 -6.25 3.80
N LYS A 51 3.98 -6.56 5.00
CA LYS A 51 4.51 -5.59 5.96
C LYS A 51 6.04 -5.59 5.87
N GLU A 52 6.62 -4.52 5.36
CA GLU A 52 8.08 -4.41 5.14
C GLU A 52 8.60 -3.06 5.62
N LYS A 53 9.92 -2.94 5.81
CA LYS A 53 10.53 -1.66 6.17
C LYS A 53 10.39 -0.68 5.01
N LEU A 54 10.01 0.57 5.28
CA LEU A 54 9.83 1.62 4.28
C LEU A 54 11.06 1.73 3.37
N TYR A 55 12.27 1.77 3.95
CA TYR A 55 13.52 1.87 3.17
C TYR A 55 13.74 0.68 2.22
N VAL A 56 13.24 -0.51 2.55
CA VAL A 56 13.33 -1.71 1.69
C VAL A 56 12.37 -1.56 0.51
N VAL A 57 11.13 -1.10 0.77
CA VAL A 57 10.10 -0.92 -0.25
C VAL A 57 10.49 0.21 -1.21
N VAL A 58 10.95 1.34 -0.68
CA VAL A 58 11.44 2.50 -1.43
C VAL A 58 12.67 2.13 -2.26
N SER A 59 13.63 1.42 -1.66
CA SER A 59 14.91 1.07 -2.28
C SER A 59 15.61 2.33 -2.80
N ASN A 60 15.93 2.40 -4.10
CA ASN A 60 16.60 3.54 -4.73
C ASN A 60 15.63 4.54 -5.39
N ASN A 61 14.34 4.48 -5.07
CA ASN A 61 13.33 5.37 -5.65
C ASN A 61 13.05 6.54 -4.70
N ASP A 62 12.50 7.62 -5.23
CA ASP A 62 11.97 8.70 -4.42
C ASP A 62 10.58 8.34 -3.89
N TYR A 63 10.18 8.95 -2.77
CA TYR A 63 8.83 8.83 -2.23
C TYR A 63 8.34 10.15 -1.62
N CYS A 64 7.03 10.31 -1.52
CA CYS A 64 6.40 11.39 -0.75
C CYS A 64 5.23 10.86 0.10
N ILE A 65 4.84 11.67 1.09
CA ILE A 65 3.58 11.50 1.82
C ILE A 65 2.50 12.19 0.98
N ASN A 66 1.44 11.45 0.62
CA ASN A 66 0.37 11.96 -0.22
C ASN A 66 -0.93 12.11 0.58
N SER A 67 -1.23 13.35 0.95
CA SER A 67 -2.45 13.76 1.66
C SER A 67 -3.46 14.46 0.76
N ILE A 68 -3.35 14.35 -0.57
CA ILE A 68 -4.21 15.11 -1.51
C ILE A 68 -5.70 14.83 -1.28
N LEU A 69 -6.03 13.61 -0.83
CA LEU A 69 -7.41 13.20 -0.58
C LEU A 69 -7.95 13.69 0.78
N ASP A 70 -7.10 14.11 1.72
CA ASP A 70 -7.49 14.64 3.02
C ASP A 70 -8.21 15.99 2.90
N GLU A 71 -7.97 16.72 1.81
CA GLU A 71 -8.71 17.96 1.50
C GLU A 71 -10.16 17.69 1.10
N LYS A 72 -10.46 16.48 0.64
CA LYS A 72 -11.76 16.10 0.05
C LYS A 72 -12.55 15.13 0.92
N TYR A 73 -11.86 14.29 1.70
CA TYR A 73 -12.45 13.24 2.50
C TYR A 73 -11.81 13.27 3.90
N GLU A 74 -12.63 13.05 4.93
CA GLU A 74 -12.12 12.92 6.30
C GLU A 74 -11.50 11.52 6.47
N PRO A 75 -10.22 11.41 6.84
CA PRO A 75 -9.61 10.11 7.10
C PRO A 75 -10.32 9.41 8.26
N ARG A 76 -10.45 8.09 8.17
CA ARG A 76 -10.89 7.24 9.27
C ARG A 76 -9.92 7.35 10.45
N PRO A 77 -10.35 7.00 11.66
CA PRO A 77 -9.44 6.97 12.81
C PRO A 77 -8.20 6.11 12.51
N ILE A 78 -7.00 6.65 12.77
CA ILE A 78 -5.71 5.99 12.47
C ILE A 78 -5.66 4.55 13.00
N GLN A 79 -6.27 4.28 14.15
CA GLN A 79 -6.33 2.95 14.73
C GLN A 79 -7.07 1.95 13.82
N GLU A 80 -8.17 2.38 13.18
CA GLU A 80 -8.93 1.57 12.23
C GLU A 80 -8.15 1.35 10.93
N ILE A 81 -7.50 2.41 10.42
CA ILE A 81 -6.64 2.34 9.22
C ILE A 81 -5.53 1.29 9.42
N VAL A 82 -4.80 1.38 10.54
CA VAL A 82 -3.70 0.46 10.86
C VAL A 82 -4.23 -0.97 11.10
N GLN A 83 -5.35 -1.11 11.80
CA GLN A 83 -5.97 -2.41 12.04
C GLN A 83 -6.39 -3.10 10.73
N ASP A 84 -7.09 -2.40 9.85
CA ASP A 84 -7.55 -2.94 8.56
C ASP A 84 -6.38 -3.29 7.65
N ALA A 85 -5.32 -2.46 7.65
CA ALA A 85 -4.10 -2.77 6.93
C ALA A 85 -3.46 -4.08 7.44
N HIS A 86 -3.41 -4.28 8.76
CA HIS A 86 -2.94 -5.54 9.36
C HIS A 86 -3.83 -6.75 9.04
N ILE A 87 -5.16 -6.58 9.04
CA ILE A 87 -6.10 -7.64 8.66
C ILE A 87 -5.89 -8.03 7.19
N CYS A 88 -5.69 -7.05 6.31
CA CYS A 88 -5.39 -7.28 4.89
C CYS A 88 -4.05 -8.00 4.69
N HIS A 89 -3.05 -7.74 5.54
CA HIS A 89 -1.77 -8.46 5.49
C HIS A 89 -1.92 -9.94 5.86
N THR A 90 -2.75 -10.28 6.85
CA THR A 90 -2.87 -11.65 7.36
C THR A 90 -3.78 -12.54 6.51
N HIS A 91 -4.78 -11.96 5.83
CA HIS A 91 -5.67 -12.71 4.95
C HIS A 91 -5.11 -12.75 3.52
N THR A 92 -4.61 -13.91 3.09
CA THR A 92 -4.33 -14.15 1.68
C THR A 92 -5.64 -14.06 0.90
N CYS A 93 -5.90 -12.96 0.20
CA CYS A 93 -7.02 -12.89 -0.74
C CYS A 93 -6.76 -13.88 -1.88
N LEU A 94 -7.30 -15.10 -1.78
CA LEU A 94 -7.45 -16.04 -2.90
C LEU A 94 -8.56 -15.55 -3.85
N LYS A 95 -8.46 -14.32 -4.35
CA LYS A 95 -9.32 -13.84 -5.44
C LYS A 95 -8.43 -13.50 -6.62
N ASN A 96 -8.71 -14.18 -7.74
CA ASN A 96 -8.06 -14.10 -9.04
C ASN A 96 -7.35 -12.77 -9.33
N ALA A 97 -6.16 -12.90 -9.94
CA ALA A 97 -5.34 -11.90 -10.63
C ALA A 97 -6.10 -10.72 -11.27
N ASN A 98 -7.33 -10.94 -11.73
CA ASN A 98 -8.11 -9.95 -12.47
C ASN A 98 -8.87 -8.94 -11.59
N CYS A 99 -8.83 -9.05 -10.25
CA CYS A 99 -9.57 -8.16 -9.34
C CYS A 99 -8.76 -6.93 -8.87
N TRP A 100 -7.47 -6.85 -9.20
CA TRP A 100 -6.56 -5.84 -8.66
C TRP A 100 -5.75 -5.18 -9.77
N THR A 101 -6.43 -4.66 -10.79
CA THR A 101 -5.80 -3.67 -11.66
C THR A 101 -5.55 -2.39 -10.85
N THR A 102 -4.59 -1.56 -11.27
CA THR A 102 -4.13 -0.33 -10.58
C THR A 102 -5.27 0.56 -10.05
N GLY A 103 -6.45 0.53 -10.69
CA GLY A 103 -7.67 1.23 -10.25
C GLY A 103 -8.39 0.61 -9.05
N LEU A 104 -8.59 -0.72 -9.00
CA LEU A 104 -9.24 -1.40 -7.86
C LEU A 104 -8.38 -1.36 -6.58
N PHE A 105 -7.07 -1.25 -6.76
CA PHE A 105 -6.14 -1.15 -5.65
C PHE A 105 -6.27 0.19 -4.91
N MET A 106 -6.34 1.29 -5.67
CA MET A 106 -6.63 2.62 -5.10
C MET A 106 -8.00 2.65 -4.40
N VAL A 107 -9.00 1.92 -4.91
CA VAL A 107 -10.32 1.83 -4.26
C VAL A 107 -10.24 1.16 -2.88
N LYS A 108 -9.47 0.08 -2.73
CA LYS A 108 -9.33 -0.56 -1.42
C LYS A 108 -8.43 0.22 -0.45
N TYR A 109 -7.44 0.93 -0.96
CA TYR A 109 -6.65 1.86 -0.13
C TYR A 109 -7.48 3.06 0.28
N PHE A 110 -8.36 3.53 -0.60
CA PHE A 110 -9.37 4.51 -0.29
C PHE A 110 -10.27 4.00 0.83
N GLU A 111 -10.85 2.80 0.74
CA GLU A 111 -11.65 2.20 1.83
C GLU A 111 -10.85 1.97 3.13
N ILE A 112 -9.53 1.78 3.05
CA ILE A 112 -8.67 1.63 4.23
C ILE A 112 -8.39 2.99 4.89
N ILE A 113 -8.37 4.09 4.14
CA ILE A 113 -7.99 5.41 4.67
C ILE A 113 -9.22 6.29 4.93
N TYR A 114 -10.28 6.19 4.12
CA TYR A 114 -11.49 7.01 4.11
C TYR A 114 -12.75 6.12 4.20
#